data_AF-A0A0C9T1M2-F1
#
_entry.id   AF-A0A0C9T1M2-F1
#
_cell.length_a   1.000
_cell.length_b   1.000
_cell.length_c   1.000
_cell.angle_alpha   90.00
_cell.angle_beta   90.00
_cell.angle_gamma   90.00
#
_symmetry.space_group_name_H-M   'P 1'
#
loop_
_entity.id
_entity.type
_entity.pdbx_description
1 polymer ?
#
loop_
_entity_poly.entity_id
_entity_poly.type
_entity_poly.pdbx_seq_one_letter_code
_entity_poly.pdbx_strand_id
1 'polypeptide(L)'
;MDYLPDMCLDLLCMPPRTFTGHNFIWLPRLKTLFVAGTSGNKIRELVQNRKDAGVPLKAIYVEEDCDVDDDDVDWIKDNVDMFEFFEGSDDEEDVVDLSEDMEDGNEWSDMD
;
A
#
# COMPACT_ATOMS: atom_id res chain seq x y z
N MET A 1 6.94 -11.54 2.84
CA MET A 1 5.59 -11.07 2.46
C MET A 1 5.24 -11.62 1.08
N ASP A 2 4.07 -12.24 0.92
CA ASP A 2 3.56 -12.63 -0.39
C ASP A 2 2.72 -11.47 -0.95
N TYR A 3 3.26 -10.72 -1.91
CA TYR A 3 2.54 -9.62 -2.57
C TYR A 3 1.53 -10.15 -3.59
N LEU A 4 0.49 -9.35 -3.84
CA LEU A 4 -0.38 -9.60 -4.98
C LEU A 4 0.43 -9.47 -6.28
N PRO A 5 0.20 -10.33 -7.30
CA PRO A 5 0.89 -10.19 -8.57
C PRO A 5 0.56 -8.85 -9.24
N ASP A 6 1.50 -8.29 -10.01
CA ASP A 6 1.33 -7.01 -10.72
C ASP A 6 0.08 -6.96 -11.61
N MET A 7 -0.43 -8.11 -12.07
CA MET A 7 -1.69 -8.20 -12.82
C MET A 7 -2.88 -7.57 -12.08
N CYS A 8 -2.81 -7.48 -10.74
CA CYS A 8 -3.81 -6.80 -9.94
C CYS A 8 -3.83 -5.28 -10.17
N LEU A 9 -2.69 -4.65 -10.53
CA LEU A 9 -2.64 -3.24 -10.92
C LEU A 9 -3.32 -3.03 -12.28
N ASP A 10 -3.14 -3.96 -13.22
CA ASP A 10 -3.75 -3.88 -14.55
C ASP A 10 -5.29 -3.88 -14.48
N LEU A 11 -5.87 -4.56 -13.48
CA LEU A 11 -7.31 -4.57 -13.22
C LEU A 11 -7.87 -3.16 -12.94
N LEU A 12 -7.05 -2.24 -12.42
CA LEU A 12 -7.45 -0.87 -12.09
C LEU A 12 -7.51 0.05 -13.31
N CYS A 13 -7.01 -0.39 -14.46
CA CYS A 13 -6.84 0.43 -15.67
C CYS A 13 -7.94 0.23 -16.72
N MET A 14 -8.69 -0.87 -16.69
CA MET A 14 -9.55 -1.25 -17.82
C MET A 14 -11.01 -0.81 -17.68
N PRO A 15 -11.57 -0.05 -18.64
CA PRO A 15 -13.01 0.18 -18.70
C PRO A 15 -13.74 -1.12 -19.08
N PRO A 16 -15.01 -1.32 -18.65
CA PRO A 16 -15.77 -2.56 -18.85
C PRO A 16 -16.01 -3.03 -20.29
N ARG A 17 -15.53 -2.30 -21.31
CA ARG A 17 -16.02 -2.42 -22.69
C ARG A 17 -15.26 -3.41 -23.57
N THR A 18 -14.15 -3.98 -23.12
CA THR A 18 -13.23 -4.75 -23.98
C THR A 18 -13.11 -6.24 -23.65
N PHE A 19 -13.72 -6.75 -22.57
CA PHE A 19 -13.54 -8.14 -22.17
C PHE A 19 -14.83 -8.82 -21.71
N THR A 20 -15.21 -9.90 -22.39
CA THR A 20 -16.29 -10.82 -21.98
C THR A 20 -15.72 -11.86 -21.02
N GLY A 21 -15.50 -11.46 -19.76
CA GLY A 21 -15.01 -12.34 -18.69
C GLY A 21 -15.04 -11.61 -17.35
N HIS A 22 -15.44 -12.30 -16.28
CA HIS A 22 -15.76 -11.74 -14.95
C HIS A 22 -14.58 -11.17 -14.14
N ASN A 23 -13.49 -10.72 -14.77
CA ASN A 23 -12.25 -10.33 -14.08
C ASN A 23 -11.82 -8.90 -14.42
N PHE A 24 -12.67 -7.90 -14.19
CA PHE A 24 -12.24 -6.49 -14.23
C PHE A 24 -12.80 -5.72 -13.04
N ILE A 25 -11.95 -4.90 -12.41
CA ILE A 25 -12.30 -4.09 -11.25
C ILE A 25 -12.18 -2.62 -11.67
N TRP A 26 -13.26 -2.09 -12.26
CA TRP A 26 -13.29 -0.69 -12.68
C TRP A 26 -13.62 0.23 -11.51
N LEU A 27 -12.63 1.00 -11.06
CA LEU A 27 -12.77 1.94 -9.93
C LEU A 27 -12.59 3.40 -10.41
N PRO A 28 -13.61 4.00 -11.07
CA PRO A 28 -13.50 5.36 -11.60
C PRO A 28 -13.44 6.43 -10.49
N ARG A 29 -13.85 6.06 -9.27
CA ARG A 29 -13.82 6.90 -8.08
C ARG A 29 -12.59 6.68 -7.21
N LEU A 30 -11.69 5.76 -7.58
CA LEU A 30 -10.42 5.59 -6.86
C LEU A 30 -9.57 6.84 -7.07
N LYS A 31 -9.19 7.47 -5.95
CA LYS A 31 -8.40 8.71 -5.92
C LYS A 31 -7.08 8.57 -5.20
N THR A 32 -7.00 7.66 -4.24
CA THR A 32 -5.81 7.42 -3.43
C THR A 32 -5.47 5.95 -3.51
N LEU A 33 -4.19 5.63 -3.72
CA LEU A 33 -3.68 4.27 -3.77
C LEU A 33 -2.41 4.18 -2.93
N PHE A 34 -2.30 3.13 -2.12
CA PHE A 34 -1.08 2.73 -1.43
C PHE A 34 -0.56 1.48 -2.15
N VAL A 35 0.73 1.43 -2.46
CA VAL A 35 1.33 0.32 -3.21
C VAL A 35 2.64 -0.11 -2.56
N ALA A 36 2.86 -1.41 -2.56
CA ALA A 36 3.98 -2.10 -1.94
C ALA A 36 4.40 -3.26 -2.87
N GLY A 37 5.69 -3.63 -2.84
CA GLY A 37 6.21 -4.76 -3.62
C GLY A 37 6.05 -4.68 -5.15
N THR A 38 6.10 -3.47 -5.73
CA THR A 38 6.05 -3.28 -7.20
C THR A 38 7.16 -2.34 -7.69
N SER A 39 7.38 -2.29 -9.01
CA SER A 39 8.43 -1.44 -9.61
C SER A 39 7.92 -0.07 -10.06
N GLY A 40 8.81 0.91 -10.12
CA GLY A 40 8.49 2.28 -10.57
C GLY A 40 7.90 2.31 -11.98
N ASN A 41 8.41 1.49 -12.90
CA ASN A 41 7.86 1.36 -14.25
C ASN A 41 6.37 0.97 -14.25
N LYS A 42 5.98 0.03 -13.38
CA LYS A 42 4.59 -0.41 -13.22
C LYS A 42 3.70 0.66 -12.59
N ILE A 43 4.23 1.39 -11.61
CA ILE A 43 3.52 2.53 -11.02
C ILE A 43 3.25 3.61 -12.08
N ARG A 44 4.25 3.93 -12.91
CA ARG A 44 4.11 4.91 -14.00
C ARG A 44 3.09 4.47 -15.04
N GLU A 45 3.14 3.20 -15.46
CA GLU A 45 2.17 2.60 -16.38
C GLU A 45 0.74 2.74 -15.84
N LEU A 46 0.52 2.40 -14.57
CA LEU A 46 -0.78 2.55 -13.91
C LEU A 46 -1.27 4.01 -13.90
N VAL A 47 -0.43 4.96 -13.50
CA VAL A 47 -0.78 6.39 -13.43
C VAL A 47 -1.15 6.91 -14.82
N GLN A 48 -0.33 6.60 -15.82
CA GLN A 48 -0.56 7.01 -17.21
C GLN A 48 -1.85 6.40 -17.76
N ASN A 49 -2.05 5.09 -17.62
CA ASN A 49 -3.25 4.40 -18.11
C ASN A 49 -4.54 4.97 -17.50
N ARG A 50 -4.53 5.27 -16.19
CA ARG A 50 -5.69 5.88 -15.52
C ARG A 50 -5.96 7.30 -15.98
N LYS A 51 -4.91 8.07 -16.27
CA LYS A 51 -5.01 9.41 -16.85
C LYS A 51 -5.64 9.36 -18.24
N ASP A 52 -5.16 8.47 -19.10
CA ASP A 52 -5.68 8.27 -20.47
C ASP A 52 -7.12 7.76 -20.49
N ALA A 53 -7.50 6.95 -19.50
CA ALA A 53 -8.88 6.49 -19.33
C ALA A 53 -9.83 7.54 -18.70
N GLY A 54 -9.35 8.76 -18.43
CA GLY A 54 -10.15 9.87 -17.88
C GLY A 54 -10.50 9.73 -16.40
N VAL A 55 -9.81 8.86 -15.66
CA VAL A 55 -10.02 8.59 -14.23
C VAL A 55 -8.72 8.71 -13.41
N PRO A 56 -8.02 9.85 -13.49
CA PRO A 56 -6.71 9.99 -12.86
C PRO A 56 -6.77 9.79 -11.35
N LEU A 57 -5.68 9.23 -10.81
CA LEU A 57 -5.39 9.22 -9.38
C LEU A 57 -5.05 10.64 -8.94
N LYS A 58 -5.40 10.98 -7.70
CA LYS A 58 -4.98 12.22 -7.05
C LYS A 58 -3.75 12.01 -6.19
N ALA A 59 -3.71 10.90 -5.46
CA ALA A 59 -2.64 10.59 -4.55
C ALA A 59 -2.16 9.15 -4.75
N ILE A 60 -0.85 8.95 -4.66
CA ILE A 60 -0.24 7.63 -4.58
C ILE A 60 0.81 7.62 -3.48
N TYR A 61 0.83 6.54 -2.71
CA TYR A 61 1.79 6.31 -1.64
C TYR A 61 2.54 5.02 -1.96
N VAL A 62 3.86 5.07 -1.89
CA VAL A 62 4.73 3.96 -2.29
C VAL A 62 5.53 3.48 -1.09
N GLU A 63 5.59 2.18 -0.86
CA GLU A 63 6.44 1.61 0.19
C GLU A 63 7.92 1.90 -0.09
N GLU A 64 8.69 2.23 0.94
CA GLU A 64 10.12 2.55 0.82
C GLU A 64 10.96 1.43 0.20
N ASP A 65 10.54 0.17 0.34
CA ASP A 65 11.21 -1.00 -0.21
C ASP A 65 10.87 -1.27 -1.70
N CYS A 66 10.04 -0.45 -2.34
CA CYS A 66 9.75 -0.59 -3.76
C CYS A 66 10.95 -0.20 -4.63
N ASP A 67 11.13 -0.90 -5.76
CA ASP A 67 12.17 -0.61 -6.75
C ASP A 67 11.76 0.60 -7.61
N VAL A 68 11.95 1.81 -7.08
CA VAL A 68 11.62 3.09 -7.72
C VAL A 68 12.85 4.00 -7.69
N ASP A 69 13.31 4.42 -8.87
CA ASP A 69 14.44 5.34 -8.99
C ASP A 69 14.02 6.83 -8.95
N ASP A 70 14.99 7.74 -8.89
CA ASP A 70 14.73 9.18 -8.82
C ASP A 70 13.96 9.71 -10.05
N ASP A 71 14.24 9.16 -11.25
CA ASP A 71 13.56 9.55 -12.50
C ASP A 71 12.07 9.14 -12.46
N ASP A 72 11.77 7.97 -11.89
CA ASP A 72 10.42 7.49 -11.66
C ASP A 72 9.68 8.37 -10.64
N VAL A 73 10.33 8.72 -9.52
CA VAL A 73 9.77 9.59 -8.48
C VAL A 73 9.40 10.96 -9.06
N ASP A 74 10.31 11.60 -9.78
CA ASP A 74 10.08 12.91 -10.38
C ASP A 74 8.93 12.85 -11.39
N TRP A 75 8.91 11.82 -12.23
CA TRP A 75 7.80 11.63 -13.17
C TRP A 75 6.46 11.43 -12.46
N ILE A 76 6.42 10.65 -11.37
CA ILE A 76 5.17 10.39 -10.64
C ILE A 76 4.66 11.68 -10.00
N LYS A 77 5.53 12.45 -9.34
CA LYS A 77 5.19 13.76 -8.73
C LYS A 77 4.59 14.74 -9.74
N ASP A 78 5.07 14.73 -10.98
CA ASP A 78 4.52 15.58 -12.05
C ASP A 78 3.13 15.14 -12.55
N ASN A 79 2.70 13.91 -12.22
CA ASN A 79 1.48 13.30 -12.74
C ASN A 79 0.38 13.03 -11.70
N VAL A 80 0.65 13.28 -10.42
CA VAL A 80 -0.33 13.18 -9.32
C VAL A 80 -0.30 14.43 -8.45
N ASP A 81 -1.37 14.70 -7.70
CA ASP A 81 -1.42 15.85 -6.79
C ASP A 81 -0.57 15.60 -5.52
N MET A 82 -0.45 14.34 -5.08
CA MET A 82 0.27 13.95 -3.87
C MET A 82 1.03 12.63 -4.07
N PHE A 83 2.31 12.65 -3.73
CA PHE A 83 3.20 11.50 -3.74
C PHE A 83 4.03 11.51 -2.46
N GLU A 84 3.99 10.41 -1.70
CA GLU A 84 4.80 10.22 -0.50
C GLU A 84 5.24 8.76 -0.39
N PHE A 85 6.39 8.54 0.24
CA PHE A 85 6.77 7.20 0.68
C PHE A 85 6.12 6.87 2.02
N PHE A 86 5.90 5.59 2.28
CA PHE A 86 5.46 5.10 3.59
C PHE A 86 6.27 3.88 4.03
N GLU A 87 6.43 3.75 5.34
CA GLU A 87 7.05 2.58 5.96
C GLU A 87 6.06 1.40 5.92
N GLY A 88 6.48 0.29 5.33
CA GLY A 88 5.69 -0.94 5.30
C GLY A 88 5.46 -1.48 6.71
N SER A 89 4.37 -2.23 6.92
CA SER A 89 4.21 -2.95 8.19
C SER A 89 5.13 -4.18 8.14
N ASP A 90 6.36 -4.03 8.63
CA ASP A 90 7.11 -5.21 9.03
C ASP A 90 6.35 -5.83 10.21
N ASP A 91 6.02 -7.12 10.10
CA ASP A 91 5.24 -7.89 11.10
C ASP A 91 6.12 -8.21 12.34
N GLU A 92 7.12 -7.37 12.60
CA GLU A 92 7.82 -7.33 13.87
C GLU A 92 6.89 -6.63 14.85
N GLU A 93 5.99 -7.40 15.47
CA GLU A 93 5.33 -7.01 16.72
C GLU A 93 6.38 -6.29 17.58
N ASP A 94 6.20 -4.99 17.81
CA ASP A 94 6.85 -4.29 18.90
C ASP A 94 6.54 -5.09 20.17
N VAL A 95 7.46 -5.99 20.55
CA VAL A 95 7.33 -6.83 21.73
C VAL A 95 7.45 -5.86 22.91
N VAL A 96 6.33 -5.29 23.32
CA VAL A 96 6.23 -4.58 24.59
C VAL A 96 6.52 -5.62 25.67
N ASP A 97 7.76 -5.65 26.13
CA ASP A 97 8.20 -6.47 27.26
C ASP A 97 7.47 -5.98 28.52
N LEU A 98 6.31 -6.57 28.79
CA LEU A 98 5.47 -6.29 29.96
C LEU A 98 6.03 -6.91 31.26
N SER A 99 7.32 -7.25 31.33
CA SER A 99 7.87 -8.04 32.44
C SER A 99 8.29 -7.24 33.68
N GLU A 100 8.10 -5.93 33.75
CA GLU A 100 8.51 -5.13 34.92
C GLU A 100 7.35 -4.35 35.58
N ASP A 101 6.32 -5.02 36.12
CA ASP A 101 5.54 -4.45 37.25
C ASP A 101 4.60 -5.47 37.97
N MET A 102 5.05 -6.69 38.25
CA MET A 102 4.40 -7.56 39.24
C MET A 102 5.25 -7.66 40.53
N GLU A 103 5.45 -6.53 41.22
CA GLU A 103 5.94 -6.53 42.60
C GLU A 103 4.77 -6.60 43.59
N ASP A 104 4.54 -7.82 44.05
CA ASP A 104 4.14 -8.24 45.40
C ASP A 104 2.89 -7.62 46.05
N GLY A 105 1.76 -8.29 45.84
CA GLY A 105 0.55 -8.14 46.64
C GLY A 105 0.03 -9.49 47.13
N ASN A 106 0.79 -10.23 47.95
CA ASN A 106 0.27 -11.43 48.62
C ASN A 106 0.04 -11.20 50.12
N GLU A 107 -1.11 -10.61 50.41
CA GLU A 107 -1.66 -10.42 51.75
C GLU A 107 -2.46 -11.69 52.17
N TRP A 108 -2.30 -12.15 53.43
CA TRP A 108 -3.12 -13.14 54.18
C TRP A 108 -2.87 -14.65 54.01
N SER A 109 -2.17 -15.29 54.98
CA SER A 109 -2.78 -16.32 55.88
C SER A 109 -1.74 -17.00 56.79
N ASP A 110 -1.61 -16.52 58.04
CA ASP A 110 -1.21 -17.36 59.17
C ASP A 110 -2.02 -16.90 60.39
N MET A 111 -3.07 -17.66 60.69
CA MET A 111 -3.91 -17.51 61.87
C MET A 111 -3.98 -18.90 62.51
N ASP A 112 -3.10 -19.14 63.48
CA ASP A 112 -3.10 -20.28 64.40
C ASP A 112 -3.53 -19.78 65.79
#